data_AF-A0A6H9KZM8-F1
#
_entry.id   AF-A0A6H9KZM8-F1
#
_cell.length_a   1.000
_cell.length_b   1.000
_cell.length_c   1.000
_cell.angle_alpha   90.00
_cell.angle_beta   90.00
_cell.angle_gamma   90.00
#
_symmetry.space_group_name_H-M   'P 1'
#
loop_
_entity.id
_entity.type
_entity.pdbx_description
1 polymer ?
#
loop_
_entity_poly.entity_id
_entity_poly.type
_entity_poly.pdbx_seq_one_letter_code
_entity_poly.pdbx_strand_id
1 'polypeptide(L)'
;MYFKGSLAIDPAQLTNIEFKKPENSFASLVHVLTGGLASKKEEYETFTAVSILQQINLACQNLGINNMVRLAKDDIDFYLDVEGKQDDLDVVLEKFRLETDRYESELFDKIFIVLEHEEDLIKYLFEIDINRKHSVGAYPIEIKINGVLSEFKSSGASSAETKAKMKSVFSSQEKYDTFLSEKQAVFNQFVSRFEQSVRRSIRVDEIKTKTSLKMVRPKKPVNTTSEIPVNRNADPVYYGYHGFGDFFLYAWLWSSFAHTSHIHCHNFDLVDEQGQTMMEVGENGFDAGATDTLNPEADFEAPEGGDVEFLSGHDYDADFAQADLDLGGEMPDVSDMSIGEDSGSWFDSIGDSVDFGDIDF
;
A
#
# COMPACT_ATOMS: atom_id res chain seq x y z
N MET A 1 15.44 0.52 4.87
CA MET A 1 14.43 0.78 5.90
C MET A 1 13.70 2.08 5.60
N TYR A 2 12.37 2.07 5.74
CA TYR A 2 11.51 3.24 5.70
C TYR A 2 10.24 2.98 6.53
N PHE A 3 9.50 4.03 6.89
CA PHE A 3 8.24 3.91 7.60
C PHE A 3 7.07 3.88 6.63
N LYS A 4 6.05 3.07 6.95
CA LYS A 4 4.78 3.03 6.22
C LYS A 4 3.63 3.25 7.20
N GLY A 5 2.75 4.18 6.88
CA GLY A 5 1.46 4.40 7.49
C GLY A 5 0.36 4.21 6.47
N SER A 6 -0.79 3.71 6.89
CA SER A 6 -1.98 3.62 6.06
C SER A 6 -3.20 4.08 6.84
N LEU A 7 -4.02 4.93 6.23
CA LEU A 7 -5.34 5.29 6.73
C LEU A 7 -6.39 4.81 5.73
N ALA A 8 -7.39 4.09 6.20
CA ALA A 8 -8.57 3.74 5.42
C ALA A 8 -9.77 4.46 6.05
N ILE A 9 -10.45 5.30 5.27
CA ILE A 9 -11.41 6.30 5.76
C ILE A 9 -12.79 6.04 5.17
N ASP A 10 -13.78 5.95 6.06
CA ASP A 10 -15.20 5.84 5.72
C ASP A 10 -15.89 7.18 6.04
N PRO A 11 -16.23 7.98 5.01
CA PRO A 11 -16.88 9.27 5.20
C PRO A 11 -18.36 9.08 5.59
N ALA A 12 -18.83 9.86 6.56
CA ALA A 12 -20.20 9.83 7.06
C ALA A 12 -21.25 10.43 6.09
N GLN A 13 -20.94 10.48 4.78
CA GLN A 13 -21.83 11.04 3.77
C GLN A 13 -22.89 10.01 3.37
N LEU A 14 -23.94 10.45 2.69
CA LEU A 14 -24.99 9.55 2.24
C LEU A 14 -24.44 8.65 1.12
N THR A 15 -24.18 7.39 1.40
CA THR A 15 -23.91 6.37 0.38
C THR A 15 -25.21 5.89 -0.25
N ASN A 16 -25.23 5.82 -1.58
CA ASN A 16 -26.30 5.14 -2.30
C ASN A 16 -25.83 3.71 -2.60
N ILE A 17 -26.61 2.72 -2.17
CA ILE A 17 -26.33 1.32 -2.52
C ILE A 17 -27.00 1.04 -3.86
N GLU A 18 -26.22 0.74 -4.88
CA GLU A 18 -26.72 0.34 -6.20
C GLU A 18 -26.36 -1.12 -6.50
N PHE A 19 -27.23 -1.80 -7.23
CA PHE A 19 -26.98 -3.18 -7.66
C PHE A 19 -26.23 -3.17 -8.98
N LYS A 20 -25.04 -3.78 -9.02
CA LYS A 20 -24.30 -3.93 -10.27
C LYS A 20 -25.08 -4.82 -11.22
N LYS A 21 -25.44 -4.29 -12.39
CA LYS A 21 -25.98 -5.12 -13.46
C LYS A 21 -24.90 -6.12 -13.91
N PRO A 22 -25.20 -7.42 -13.95
CA PRO A 22 -24.23 -8.44 -14.34
C PRO A 22 -23.76 -8.24 -15.78
N GLU A 23 -22.45 -8.35 -15.99
CA GLU A 23 -21.80 -8.14 -17.30
C GLU A 23 -21.96 -9.36 -18.24
N ASN A 24 -22.22 -10.55 -17.67
CA ASN A 24 -22.31 -11.80 -18.43
C ASN A 24 -23.77 -12.29 -18.49
N SER A 25 -24.17 -12.84 -19.64
CA SER A 25 -25.55 -13.26 -19.93
C SER A 25 -26.11 -14.31 -18.95
N PHE A 26 -25.26 -15.21 -18.44
CA PHE A 26 -25.66 -16.17 -17.40
C PHE A 26 -25.94 -15.49 -16.05
N ALA A 27 -25.07 -14.56 -15.63
CA ALA A 27 -25.28 -13.79 -14.41
C ALA A 27 -26.50 -12.85 -14.55
N SER A 28 -26.80 -12.37 -15.76
CA SER A 28 -28.05 -11.64 -16.08
C SER A 28 -29.30 -12.50 -15.88
N LEU A 29 -29.27 -13.75 -16.34
CA LEU A 29 -30.36 -14.69 -16.12
C LEU A 29 -30.55 -15.00 -14.62
N VAL A 30 -29.47 -15.24 -13.88
CA VAL A 30 -29.50 -15.46 -12.42
C VAL A 30 -29.98 -14.22 -11.68
N HIS A 31 -29.59 -13.01 -12.09
CA HIS A 31 -30.06 -11.75 -11.52
C HIS A 31 -31.58 -11.57 -11.71
N VAL A 32 -32.10 -11.87 -12.89
CA VAL A 32 -33.55 -11.84 -13.15
C VAL A 32 -34.29 -12.90 -12.33
N LEU A 33 -33.76 -14.13 -12.25
CA LEU A 33 -34.39 -15.24 -11.53
C LEU A 33 -34.37 -15.04 -10.00
N THR A 34 -33.34 -14.39 -9.47
CA THR A 34 -33.20 -14.11 -8.04
C THR A 34 -33.76 -12.76 -7.62
N GLY A 35 -34.40 -12.01 -8.53
CA GLY A 35 -34.92 -10.67 -8.25
C GLY A 35 -33.84 -9.67 -7.81
N GLY A 36 -32.60 -9.85 -8.28
CA GLY A 36 -31.46 -9.02 -7.91
C GLY A 36 -30.74 -9.41 -6.62
N LEU A 37 -31.14 -10.50 -5.94
CA LEU A 37 -30.47 -10.93 -4.71
C LEU A 37 -29.04 -11.46 -4.94
N ALA A 38 -28.74 -11.99 -6.13
CA ALA A 38 -27.43 -12.54 -6.47
C ALA A 38 -26.47 -11.53 -7.16
N SER A 39 -26.87 -10.27 -7.40
CA SER A 39 -25.95 -9.26 -7.94
C SER A 39 -24.95 -8.79 -6.88
N LYS A 40 -23.70 -8.55 -7.30
CA LYS A 40 -22.73 -7.83 -6.48
C LYS A 40 -23.28 -6.44 -6.17
N LYS A 41 -23.31 -6.09 -4.89
CA LYS A 41 -23.70 -4.77 -4.40
C LYS A 41 -22.49 -3.86 -4.44
N GLU A 42 -22.69 -2.63 -4.90
CA GLU A 42 -21.68 -1.58 -4.90
C GLU A 42 -22.23 -0.37 -4.13
N GLU A 43 -21.36 0.29 -3.39
CA GLU A 43 -21.64 1.54 -2.69
C GLU A 43 -21.14 2.70 -3.55
N TYR A 44 -21.99 3.72 -3.66
CA TYR A 44 -21.76 4.93 -4.44
C TYR A 44 -21.75 6.13 -3.52
N GLU A 45 -20.60 6.78 -3.47
CA GLU A 45 -20.42 8.00 -2.71
C GLU A 45 -21.07 9.21 -3.38
N THR A 46 -21.68 10.06 -2.55
CA THR A 46 -22.39 11.28 -3.01
C THR A 46 -21.53 12.53 -3.02
N PHE A 47 -20.28 12.49 -2.53
CA PHE A 47 -19.37 13.62 -2.69
C PHE A 47 -18.99 13.85 -4.14
N THR A 48 -18.69 15.11 -4.46
CA THR A 48 -18.09 15.51 -5.74
C THR A 48 -16.57 15.53 -5.63
N ALA A 49 -15.87 15.39 -6.76
CA ALA A 49 -14.40 15.44 -6.81
C ALA A 49 -13.86 16.73 -6.17
N VAL A 50 -14.46 17.88 -6.52
CA VAL A 50 -14.05 19.18 -5.96
C VAL A 50 -14.26 19.24 -4.45
N SER A 51 -15.40 18.76 -3.94
CA SER A 51 -15.69 18.84 -2.50
C SER A 51 -14.76 17.98 -1.66
N ILE A 52 -14.41 16.77 -2.12
CA ILE A 52 -13.50 15.90 -1.35
C ILE A 52 -12.06 16.41 -1.40
N LEU A 53 -11.62 16.92 -2.56
CA LEU A 53 -10.32 17.56 -2.71
C LEU A 53 -10.16 18.77 -1.79
N GLN A 54 -11.20 19.59 -1.64
CA GLN A 54 -11.19 20.71 -0.69
C GLN A 54 -11.06 20.25 0.76
N GLN A 55 -11.75 19.18 1.15
CA GLN A 55 -11.64 18.65 2.51
C GLN A 55 -10.25 18.06 2.78
N ILE A 56 -9.66 17.37 1.80
CA ILE A 56 -8.27 16.90 1.88
C ILE A 56 -7.30 18.07 1.98
N ASN A 57 -7.49 19.13 1.18
CA ASN A 57 -6.66 20.33 1.26
C ASN A 57 -6.69 20.95 2.66
N LEU A 58 -7.89 21.09 3.25
CA LEU A 58 -8.02 21.58 4.63
C LEU A 58 -7.28 20.69 5.64
N ALA A 59 -7.31 19.37 5.46
CA ALA A 59 -6.55 18.46 6.31
C ALA A 59 -5.02 18.65 6.14
N CYS A 60 -4.55 18.90 4.92
CA CYS A 60 -3.15 19.12 4.58
C CYS A 60 -2.62 20.46 5.11
N GLN A 61 -3.36 21.55 4.87
CA GLN A 61 -2.99 22.90 5.30
C GLN A 61 -2.79 23.01 6.82
N ASN A 62 -3.60 22.32 7.63
CA ASN A 62 -3.45 22.28 9.09
C ASN A 62 -2.10 21.73 9.56
N LEU A 63 -1.39 21.00 8.70
CA LEU A 63 -0.09 20.40 8.97
C LEU A 63 1.03 21.01 8.13
N GLY A 64 0.74 22.05 7.34
CA GLY A 64 1.71 22.65 6.43
C GLY A 64 2.10 21.76 5.26
N ILE A 65 1.25 20.79 4.89
CA ILE A 65 1.44 19.97 3.69
C ILE A 65 0.88 20.77 2.51
N ASN A 66 1.75 21.19 1.60
CA ASN A 66 1.42 22.14 0.54
C ASN A 66 2.14 21.88 -0.79
N ASN A 67 2.91 20.79 -0.90
CA ASN A 67 3.58 20.39 -2.14
C ASN A 67 2.79 19.27 -2.81
N MET A 68 2.26 19.54 -3.99
CA MET A 68 1.60 18.57 -4.85
C MET A 68 2.63 17.92 -5.78
N VAL A 69 2.62 16.60 -5.85
CA VAL A 69 3.45 15.85 -6.79
C VAL A 69 2.62 15.38 -7.98
N ARG A 70 1.38 14.94 -7.75
CA ARG A 70 0.49 14.43 -8.81
C ARG A 70 -0.97 14.63 -8.44
N LEU A 71 -1.78 15.02 -9.41
CA LEU A 71 -3.24 14.98 -9.33
C LEU A 71 -3.77 14.32 -10.60
N ALA A 72 -4.48 13.22 -10.46
CA ALA A 72 -5.14 12.52 -11.55
C ALA A 72 -6.61 12.26 -11.25
N LYS A 73 -7.43 12.25 -12.30
CA LYS A 73 -8.84 11.88 -12.27
C LYS A 73 -9.08 10.85 -13.36
N ASP A 74 -9.64 9.71 -12.99
CA ASP A 74 -9.95 8.60 -13.90
C ASP A 74 -8.73 8.19 -14.75
N ASP A 75 -7.57 8.06 -14.09
CA ASP A 75 -6.25 7.75 -14.66
C ASP A 75 -5.66 8.80 -15.62
N ILE A 76 -6.27 9.99 -15.72
CA ILE A 76 -5.77 11.12 -16.50
C ILE A 76 -5.10 12.13 -15.56
N ASP A 77 -3.82 12.39 -15.78
CA ASP A 77 -3.04 13.36 -15.01
C ASP A 77 -3.47 14.80 -15.37
N PHE A 78 -4.03 15.52 -14.40
CA PHE A 78 -4.26 16.97 -14.46
C PHE A 78 -3.00 17.74 -14.08
N TYR A 79 -2.20 17.14 -13.20
CA TYR A 79 -0.94 17.68 -12.74
C TYR A 79 0.05 16.57 -12.44
N LEU A 80 1.30 16.77 -12.83
CA LEU A 80 2.44 15.94 -12.47
C LEU A 80 3.66 16.86 -12.37
N ASP A 81 4.26 16.92 -11.19
CA ASP A 81 5.47 17.67 -10.98
C ASP A 81 6.69 16.88 -11.46
N VAL A 82 7.32 17.40 -12.52
CA VAL A 82 8.57 16.88 -13.08
C VAL A 82 9.75 17.80 -12.81
N GLU A 83 9.52 18.97 -12.21
CA GLU A 83 10.51 20.03 -12.02
C GLU A 83 10.86 20.27 -10.54
N GLY A 84 10.11 19.69 -9.59
CA GLY A 84 10.33 19.90 -8.16
C GLY A 84 9.77 21.24 -7.68
N LYS A 85 8.57 21.61 -8.14
CA LYS A 85 7.88 22.84 -7.70
C LYS A 85 7.45 22.69 -6.25
N GLN A 86 7.51 23.81 -5.54
CA GLN A 86 7.15 23.89 -4.12
C GLN A 86 5.96 24.80 -3.93
N ASP A 87 5.22 24.56 -2.85
CA ASP A 87 4.08 25.33 -2.34
C ASP A 87 2.95 25.52 -3.37
N ASP A 88 2.66 24.48 -4.15
CA ASP A 88 1.79 24.53 -5.33
C ASP A 88 0.41 23.86 -5.14
N LEU A 89 0.14 23.20 -4.01
CA LEU A 89 -1.11 22.50 -3.73
C LEU A 89 -2.36 23.37 -3.99
N ASP A 90 -2.42 24.56 -3.40
CA ASP A 90 -3.57 25.46 -3.55
C ASP A 90 -3.76 25.92 -4.99
N VAL A 91 -2.66 26.17 -5.71
CA VAL A 91 -2.69 26.62 -7.11
C VAL A 91 -3.20 25.50 -8.02
N VAL A 92 -2.73 24.27 -7.81
CA VAL A 92 -3.16 23.09 -8.58
C VAL A 92 -4.63 22.78 -8.34
N LEU A 93 -5.09 22.82 -7.09
CA LEU A 93 -6.49 22.56 -6.75
C LEU A 93 -7.43 23.65 -7.25
N GLU A 94 -7.01 24.92 -7.21
CA GLU A 94 -7.80 26.02 -7.78
C GLU A 94 -7.93 25.88 -9.30
N LYS A 95 -6.84 25.51 -9.98
CA LYS A 95 -6.87 25.22 -11.42
C LYS A 95 -7.82 24.07 -11.73
N PHE A 96 -7.73 22.97 -11.00
CA PHE A 96 -8.65 21.83 -11.17
C PHE A 96 -10.12 22.24 -11.01
N ARG A 97 -10.42 23.07 -10.01
CA ARG A 97 -11.78 23.60 -9.76
C ARG A 97 -12.30 24.47 -10.91
N LEU A 98 -11.44 25.28 -11.52
CA LEU A 98 -11.82 26.16 -12.63
C LEU A 98 -12.02 25.40 -13.94
N GLU A 99 -11.26 24.32 -14.14
CA GLU A 99 -11.32 23.50 -15.36
C GLU A 99 -12.40 22.41 -15.29
N THR A 100 -12.83 22.00 -14.09
CA THR A 100 -13.86 20.97 -13.88
C THR A 100 -15.22 21.63 -13.63
N ASP A 101 -16.17 21.45 -14.54
CA ASP A 101 -17.52 21.94 -14.32
C ASP A 101 -18.28 21.10 -13.25
N ARG A 102 -19.46 21.57 -12.83
CA ARG A 102 -20.25 20.88 -11.78
C ARG A 102 -20.64 19.45 -12.19
N TYR A 103 -20.98 19.24 -13.46
CA TYR A 103 -21.42 17.93 -13.95
C TYR A 103 -20.24 16.96 -14.03
N GLU A 104 -19.08 17.43 -14.51
CA GLU A 104 -17.84 16.66 -14.55
C GLU A 104 -17.30 16.33 -13.15
N SER A 105 -17.48 17.23 -12.19
CA SER A 105 -17.12 17.00 -10.78
C SER A 105 -18.02 15.94 -10.11
N GLU A 106 -19.25 15.80 -10.60
CA GLU A 106 -20.20 14.74 -10.23
C GLU A 106 -20.00 13.46 -11.07
N LEU A 107 -19.03 13.41 -11.99
CA LEU A 107 -18.73 12.26 -12.85
C LEU A 107 -17.24 11.89 -12.78
N PHE A 108 -16.86 11.26 -11.69
CA PHE A 108 -15.58 10.58 -11.56
C PHE A 108 -15.78 9.19 -10.96
N ASP A 109 -14.89 8.28 -11.31
CA ASP A 109 -14.75 6.96 -10.70
C ASP A 109 -13.62 6.99 -9.67
N LYS A 110 -12.49 7.62 -10.00
CA LYS A 110 -11.30 7.68 -9.15
C LYS A 110 -10.62 9.04 -9.17
N ILE A 111 -10.21 9.53 -8.00
CA ILE A 111 -9.23 10.61 -7.85
C ILE A 111 -7.98 10.05 -7.19
N PHE A 112 -6.82 10.44 -7.72
CA PHE A 112 -5.51 10.04 -7.23
C PHE A 112 -4.67 11.28 -6.96
N ILE A 113 -4.14 11.38 -5.75
CA ILE A 113 -3.35 12.53 -5.31
C ILE A 113 -2.04 12.03 -4.73
N VAL A 114 -0.94 12.68 -5.08
CA VAL A 114 0.34 12.49 -4.41
C VAL A 114 0.85 13.82 -3.89
N LEU A 115 1.21 13.82 -2.62
CA LEU A 115 1.71 15.00 -1.92
C LEU A 115 3.09 14.70 -1.35
N GLU A 116 3.88 15.75 -1.17
CA GLU A 116 5.16 15.70 -0.46
C GLU A 116 5.10 16.63 0.77
N HIS A 117 5.77 16.21 1.84
CA HIS A 117 6.00 17.07 2.99
C HIS A 117 7.37 16.77 3.60
N GLU A 118 8.02 17.75 4.21
CA GLU A 118 9.30 17.55 4.88
C GLU A 118 9.27 18.23 6.24
N GLU A 119 9.46 17.44 7.30
CA GLU A 119 9.79 17.94 8.64
C GLU A 119 11.28 17.71 8.89
N ASP A 120 11.85 18.33 9.94
CA ASP A 120 13.30 18.33 10.22
C ASP A 120 13.98 16.94 10.14
N LEU A 121 13.27 15.87 10.51
CA LEU A 121 13.83 14.52 10.62
C LEU A 121 13.36 13.55 9.52
N ILE A 122 12.17 13.77 8.96
CA ILE A 122 11.50 12.82 8.08
C ILE A 122 10.92 13.59 6.88
N LYS A 123 11.20 13.08 5.69
CA LYS A 123 10.51 13.43 4.46
C LYS A 123 9.38 12.43 4.23
N TYR A 124 8.22 12.95 3.90
CA TYR A 124 6.99 12.19 3.73
C TYR A 124 6.53 12.25 2.28
N LEU A 125 5.98 11.12 1.82
CA LEU A 125 5.29 11.01 0.55
C LEU A 125 3.92 10.38 0.81
N PHE A 126 2.87 11.04 0.34
CA PHE A 126 1.48 10.64 0.51
C PHE A 126 0.95 10.18 -0.82
N GLU A 127 0.23 9.09 -0.82
CA GLU A 127 -0.62 8.67 -1.93
C GLU A 127 -2.05 8.54 -1.40
N ILE A 128 -2.97 9.25 -2.03
CA ILE A 128 -4.37 9.28 -1.64
C ILE A 128 -5.19 8.78 -2.82
N ASP A 129 -5.76 7.59 -2.65
CA ASP A 129 -6.72 6.97 -3.56
C ASP A 129 -8.13 7.27 -3.07
N ILE A 130 -8.95 7.88 -3.92
CA ILE A 130 -10.36 8.17 -3.63
C ILE A 130 -11.20 7.49 -4.70
N ASN A 131 -11.89 6.43 -4.32
CA ASN A 131 -12.80 5.70 -5.17
C ASN A 131 -14.22 6.13 -4.84
N ARG A 132 -14.96 6.58 -5.85
CA ARG A 132 -16.38 6.90 -5.67
C ARG A 132 -17.25 5.65 -5.58
N LYS A 133 -16.85 4.61 -6.31
CA LYS A 133 -17.51 3.31 -6.35
C LYS A 133 -16.62 2.29 -5.66
N HIS A 134 -17.17 1.56 -4.72
CA HIS A 134 -16.44 0.53 -4.01
C HIS A 134 -17.34 -0.65 -3.64
N SER A 135 -16.70 -1.77 -3.30
CA SER A 135 -17.42 -2.92 -2.76
C SER A 135 -17.97 -2.57 -1.37
N VAL A 136 -19.13 -3.15 -1.03
CA VAL A 136 -19.75 -2.97 0.30
C VAL A 136 -18.75 -3.28 1.40
N GLY A 137 -18.56 -2.34 2.32
CA GLY A 137 -17.63 -2.46 3.45
C GLY A 137 -16.15 -2.20 3.13
N ALA A 138 -15.82 -1.84 1.89
CA ALA A 138 -14.50 -1.29 1.55
C ALA A 138 -14.46 0.22 1.88
N TYR A 139 -13.27 0.75 2.14
CA TYR A 139 -13.09 2.17 2.41
C TYR A 139 -12.94 2.95 1.10
N PRO A 140 -13.76 3.97 0.82
CA PRO A 140 -13.67 4.74 -0.41
C PRO A 140 -12.41 5.61 -0.49
N ILE A 141 -11.80 5.95 0.65
CA ILE A 141 -10.58 6.77 0.69
C ILE A 141 -9.48 5.98 1.39
N GLU A 142 -8.39 5.73 0.67
CA GLU A 142 -7.20 5.09 1.18
C GLU A 142 -6.01 6.05 1.08
N ILE A 143 -5.26 6.19 2.16
CA ILE A 143 -4.09 7.05 2.22
C ILE A 143 -2.90 6.21 2.63
N LYS A 144 -1.88 6.14 1.78
CA LYS A 144 -0.57 5.57 2.10
C LYS A 144 0.40 6.70 2.39
N ILE A 145 1.13 6.58 3.49
CA ILE A 145 2.12 7.56 3.94
C ILE A 145 3.44 6.83 4.08
N ASN A 146 4.44 7.22 3.31
CA ASN A 146 5.80 6.77 3.56
C ASN A 146 6.61 7.86 4.24
N GLY A 147 7.44 7.46 5.21
CA GLY A 147 8.41 8.32 5.87
C GLY A 147 9.83 7.82 5.63
N VAL A 148 10.69 8.68 5.10
CA VAL A 148 12.12 8.41 4.89
C VAL A 148 12.97 9.41 5.66
N LEU A 149 14.12 8.97 6.16
CA LEU A 149 14.97 9.74 7.06
C LEU A 149 15.78 10.81 6.32
N SER A 150 15.48 12.09 6.59
CA SER A 150 16.10 13.23 5.92
C SER A 150 17.60 13.35 6.20
N GLU A 151 18.06 12.91 7.38
CA GLU A 151 19.48 12.97 7.75
C GLU A 151 20.38 12.14 6.82
N PHE A 152 19.85 11.08 6.22
CA PHE A 152 20.57 10.19 5.31
C PHE A 152 20.40 10.54 3.83
N LYS A 153 19.77 11.68 3.51
CA LYS A 153 19.73 12.22 2.15
C LYS A 153 21.13 12.20 1.52
N SER A 154 21.24 11.62 0.34
CA SER A 154 22.49 11.61 -0.42
C SER A 154 22.73 13.00 -1.02
N SER A 155 23.93 13.54 -0.86
CA SER A 155 24.34 14.82 -1.45
C SER A 155 24.90 14.67 -2.88
N GLY A 156 24.62 13.54 -3.53
CA GLY A 156 25.04 13.19 -4.89
C GLY A 156 24.74 11.73 -5.20
N ALA A 157 25.21 11.23 -6.35
CA ALA A 157 24.88 9.88 -6.84
C ALA A 157 25.60 8.72 -6.11
N SER A 158 26.46 8.98 -5.11
CA SER A 158 27.30 7.96 -4.48
C SER A 158 26.86 7.63 -3.05
N SER A 159 26.79 6.33 -2.74
CA SER A 159 26.46 5.82 -1.41
C SER A 159 27.51 6.11 -0.32
N ALA A 160 28.74 6.50 -0.66
CA ALA A 160 29.84 6.60 0.32
C ALA A 160 29.54 7.54 1.51
N GLU A 161 28.94 8.71 1.23
CA GLU A 161 28.57 9.67 2.27
C GLU A 161 27.40 9.18 3.12
N THR A 162 26.37 8.60 2.48
CA THR A 162 25.24 7.98 3.17
C THR A 162 25.72 6.86 4.09
N LYS A 163 26.62 5.99 3.63
CA LYS A 163 27.26 4.93 4.43
C LYS A 163 27.99 5.50 5.65
N ALA A 164 28.73 6.61 5.47
CA ALA A 164 29.44 7.25 6.57
C ALA A 164 28.50 7.81 7.64
N LYS A 165 27.38 8.44 7.23
CA LYS A 165 26.35 8.95 8.15
C LYS A 165 25.67 7.82 8.93
N MET A 166 25.36 6.69 8.26
CA MET A 166 24.69 5.54 8.89
C MET A 166 25.55 4.83 9.92
N LYS A 167 26.89 4.82 9.76
CA LYS A 167 27.81 4.05 10.62
C LYS A 167 27.66 4.33 12.13
N SER A 168 27.27 5.55 12.51
CA SER A 168 27.06 5.89 13.92
C SER A 168 25.89 5.12 14.55
N VAL A 169 24.80 4.94 13.78
CA VAL A 169 23.58 4.23 14.21
C VAL A 169 23.89 2.76 14.48
N PHE A 170 24.61 2.11 13.57
CA PHE A 170 24.94 0.68 13.64
C PHE A 170 26.16 0.35 14.52
N SER A 171 26.67 1.30 15.31
CA SER A 171 27.88 1.07 16.11
C SER A 171 27.64 0.25 17.39
N SER A 172 26.39 0.12 17.83
CA SER A 172 25.95 -0.79 18.89
C SER A 172 24.44 -1.00 18.81
N GLN A 173 23.94 -2.10 19.39
CA GLN A 173 22.51 -2.39 19.48
C GLN A 173 21.75 -1.24 20.17
N GLU A 174 22.25 -0.75 21.30
CA GLU A 174 21.62 0.35 22.07
C GLU A 174 21.41 1.62 21.22
N LYS A 175 22.39 1.97 20.37
CA LYS A 175 22.28 3.14 19.50
C LYS A 175 21.29 2.91 18.37
N TYR A 176 21.27 1.71 17.79
CA TYR A 176 20.31 1.32 16.78
C TYR A 176 18.88 1.38 17.33
N ASP A 177 18.64 0.76 18.49
CA ASP A 177 17.32 0.72 19.13
C ASP A 177 16.83 2.11 19.53
N THR A 178 17.70 2.90 20.16
CA THR A 178 17.38 4.29 20.55
C THR A 178 17.01 5.11 19.32
N PHE A 179 17.85 5.05 18.28
CA PHE A 179 17.60 5.76 17.04
C PHE A 179 16.28 5.35 16.41
N LEU A 180 16.05 4.05 16.25
CA LEU A 180 14.86 3.53 15.60
C LEU A 180 13.59 3.89 16.38
N SER A 181 13.60 3.71 17.70
CA SER A 181 12.49 4.07 18.58
C SER A 181 12.15 5.56 18.51
N GLU A 182 13.15 6.44 18.50
CA GLU A 182 12.94 7.88 18.35
C GLU A 182 12.28 8.22 17.01
N LYS A 183 12.79 7.69 15.90
CA LYS A 183 12.25 7.97 14.56
C LYS A 183 10.86 7.39 14.37
N GLN A 184 10.61 6.19 14.89
CA GLN A 184 9.30 5.55 14.84
C GLN A 184 8.27 6.34 15.65
N ALA A 185 8.64 6.86 16.82
CA ALA A 185 7.76 7.71 17.62
C ALA A 185 7.39 9.01 16.88
N VAL A 186 8.36 9.67 16.23
CA VAL A 186 8.14 10.86 15.40
C VAL A 186 7.17 10.55 14.25
N PHE A 187 7.42 9.46 13.51
CA PHE A 187 6.54 9.04 12.41
C PHE A 187 5.12 8.72 12.88
N ASN A 188 4.96 7.93 13.95
CA ASN A 188 3.66 7.59 14.50
C ASN A 188 2.90 8.82 15.00
N GLN A 189 3.60 9.78 15.61
CA GLN A 189 3.02 11.05 16.02
C GLN A 189 2.55 11.87 14.82
N PHE A 190 3.32 11.89 13.74
CA PHE A 190 2.91 12.54 12.50
C PHE A 190 1.64 11.91 11.92
N VAL A 191 1.60 10.58 11.76
CA VAL A 191 0.43 9.84 11.26
C VAL A 191 -0.81 10.10 12.13
N SER A 192 -0.65 10.11 13.46
CA SER A 192 -1.75 10.44 14.38
C SER A 192 -2.24 11.88 14.24
N ARG A 193 -1.35 12.86 14.06
CA ARG A 193 -1.73 14.25 13.77
C ARG A 193 -2.46 14.37 12.44
N PHE A 194 -2.02 13.64 11.42
CA PHE A 194 -2.68 13.59 10.11
C PHE A 194 -4.08 12.99 10.22
N GLU A 195 -4.25 11.86 10.90
CA GLU A 195 -5.57 11.28 11.19
C GLU A 195 -6.49 12.29 11.90
N GLN A 196 -6.00 12.97 12.93
CA GLN A 196 -6.77 13.99 13.65
C GLN A 196 -7.17 15.16 12.74
N SER A 197 -6.29 15.57 11.82
CA SER A 197 -6.59 16.62 10.84
C SER A 197 -7.68 16.17 9.87
N VAL A 198 -7.59 14.93 9.37
CA VAL A 198 -8.61 14.31 8.52
C VAL A 198 -9.96 14.28 9.25
N ARG A 199 -10.03 13.83 10.51
CA ARG A 199 -11.27 13.80 11.31
C ARG A 199 -11.92 15.18 11.50
N ARG A 200 -11.13 16.27 11.45
CA ARG A 200 -11.64 17.65 11.58
C ARG A 200 -12.16 18.19 10.25
N SER A 201 -11.55 17.79 9.14
CA SER A 201 -11.85 18.31 7.80
C SER A 201 -12.87 17.47 7.04
N ILE A 202 -12.91 16.17 7.29
CA ILE A 202 -13.84 15.19 6.71
C ILE A 202 -14.73 14.68 7.83
N ARG A 203 -16.04 14.70 7.61
CA ARG A 203 -16.97 14.02 8.52
C ARG A 203 -16.83 12.52 8.27
N VAL A 204 -16.28 11.79 9.23
CA VAL A 204 -15.97 10.36 9.11
C VAL A 204 -16.80 9.54 10.10
N ASP A 205 -17.21 8.35 9.68
CA ASP A 205 -17.80 7.34 10.57
C ASP A 205 -16.69 6.47 11.17
N GLU A 206 -15.75 6.02 10.35
CA GLU A 206 -14.60 5.23 10.77
C GLU A 206 -13.31 5.68 10.08
N ILE A 207 -12.19 5.58 10.80
CA ILE A 207 -10.86 5.59 10.20
C ILE A 207 -10.08 4.45 10.83
N LYS A 208 -9.51 3.58 9.99
CA LYS A 208 -8.54 2.56 10.39
C LYS A 208 -7.13 3.04 10.07
N THR A 209 -6.28 3.01 11.08
CA THR A 209 -4.87 3.43 10.96
C THR A 209 -3.96 2.26 11.27
N LYS A 210 -2.98 1.98 10.40
CA LYS A 210 -1.90 1.01 10.64
C LYS A 210 -0.56 1.70 10.36
N THR A 211 0.44 1.42 11.17
CA THR A 211 1.84 1.78 10.88
C THR A 211 2.71 0.54 10.92
N SER A 212 3.79 0.55 10.14
CA SER A 212 4.74 -0.55 10.02
C SER A 212 6.11 0.00 9.66
N LEU A 213 7.14 -0.71 10.09
CA LEU A 213 8.51 -0.48 9.67
C LEU A 213 8.82 -1.44 8.52
N LYS A 214 9.34 -0.92 7.42
CA LYS A 214 9.71 -1.73 6.25
C LYS A 214 11.23 -1.76 6.11
N MET A 215 11.82 -2.92 5.84
CA MET A 215 13.25 -3.06 5.53
C MET A 215 13.44 -3.66 4.14
N VAL A 216 14.26 -3.04 3.29
CA VAL A 216 14.47 -3.49 1.91
C VAL A 216 15.61 -4.49 1.86
N ARG A 217 15.36 -5.66 1.26
CA ARG A 217 16.39 -6.64 0.88
C ARG A 217 16.54 -6.69 -0.65
N PRO A 218 17.50 -5.96 -1.22
CA PRO A 218 17.73 -6.05 -2.66
C PRO A 218 18.45 -7.35 -3.02
N LYS A 219 18.19 -7.88 -4.22
CA LYS A 219 18.88 -9.06 -4.76
C LYS A 219 20.34 -8.80 -5.08
N LYS A 220 20.69 -7.54 -5.31
CA LYS A 220 22.05 -7.08 -5.60
C LYS A 220 22.33 -5.79 -4.85
N PRO A 221 23.58 -5.51 -4.44
CA PRO A 221 23.90 -4.27 -3.76
C PRO A 221 23.58 -3.04 -4.63
N VAL A 222 22.79 -2.12 -4.07
CA VAL A 222 22.47 -0.82 -4.68
C VAL A 222 23.39 0.24 -4.10
N ASN A 223 24.12 0.94 -4.95
CA ASN A 223 25.12 1.94 -4.55
C ASN A 223 24.82 3.35 -5.06
N THR A 224 23.90 3.49 -6.02
CA THR A 224 23.51 4.78 -6.62
C THR A 224 21.99 4.90 -6.71
N THR A 225 21.48 6.13 -6.78
CA THR A 225 20.03 6.39 -6.89
C THR A 225 19.44 5.90 -8.21
N SER A 226 20.24 5.82 -9.28
CA SER A 226 19.82 5.31 -10.59
C SER A 226 19.65 3.79 -10.65
N GLU A 227 20.22 3.07 -9.68
CA GLU A 227 20.07 1.60 -9.56
C GLU A 227 18.79 1.20 -8.82
N ILE A 228 18.09 2.16 -8.19
CA ILE A 228 16.82 1.90 -7.51
C ILE A 228 15.74 1.59 -8.56
N PRO A 229 15.15 0.39 -8.56
CA PRO A 229 14.07 0.05 -9.48
C PRO A 229 12.81 0.86 -9.19
N VAL A 230 12.04 1.11 -10.24
CA VAL A 230 10.77 1.82 -10.17
C VAL A 230 9.63 0.82 -10.25
N ASN A 231 8.72 0.86 -9.27
CA ASN A 231 7.48 0.11 -9.26
C ASN A 231 6.29 1.02 -8.92
N ARG A 232 5.38 1.19 -9.87
CA ARG A 232 4.18 2.04 -9.71
C ARG A 232 3.03 1.37 -8.95
N ASN A 233 3.14 0.07 -8.71
CA ASN A 233 2.11 -0.72 -8.02
C ASN A 233 2.47 -0.99 -6.55
N ALA A 234 3.62 -0.48 -6.07
CA ALA A 234 4.12 -0.70 -4.72
C ALA A 234 3.83 0.50 -3.81
N ASP A 235 4.55 0.59 -2.69
CA ASP A 235 4.53 1.76 -1.84
C ASP A 235 4.98 3.02 -2.61
N PRO A 236 4.43 4.21 -2.32
CA PRO A 236 4.70 5.46 -3.04
C PRO A 236 6.19 5.76 -3.28
N VAL A 237 7.07 5.41 -2.35
CA VAL A 237 8.53 5.62 -2.46
C VAL A 237 9.18 4.87 -3.62
N TYR A 238 8.56 3.82 -4.15
CA TYR A 238 9.05 3.06 -5.31
C TYR A 238 8.58 3.66 -6.65
N TYR A 239 7.69 4.64 -6.65
CA TYR A 239 7.15 5.22 -7.90
C TYR A 239 8.22 5.95 -8.73
N GLY A 240 9.26 6.47 -8.08
CA GLY A 240 10.33 7.24 -8.73
C GLY A 240 9.98 8.70 -8.97
N TYR A 241 9.23 9.33 -8.07
CA TYR A 241 8.97 10.77 -8.11
C TYR A 241 10.27 11.58 -8.05
N HIS A 242 10.27 12.73 -8.73
CA HIS A 242 11.45 13.57 -8.90
C HIS A 242 12.10 13.93 -7.55
N GLY A 243 13.42 13.76 -7.45
CA GLY A 243 14.20 14.10 -6.25
C GLY A 243 14.04 13.17 -5.05
N PHE A 244 13.07 12.26 -5.03
CA PHE A 244 12.80 11.40 -3.87
C PHE A 244 13.85 10.28 -3.71
N GLY A 245 14.45 9.83 -4.81
CA GLY A 245 15.50 8.80 -4.80
C GLY A 245 16.69 9.16 -3.89
N ASP A 246 17.03 10.45 -3.80
CA ASP A 246 18.12 10.93 -2.94
C ASP A 246 17.86 10.70 -1.44
N PHE A 247 16.59 10.71 -1.05
CA PHE A 247 16.18 10.42 0.32
C PHE A 247 15.99 8.93 0.56
N PHE A 248 15.80 8.13 -0.49
CA PHE A 248 15.47 6.72 -0.36
C PHE A 248 16.69 5.80 -0.45
N LEU A 249 17.83 6.24 -1.01
CA LEU A 249 19.03 5.40 -1.18
C LEU A 249 19.49 4.70 0.10
N TYR A 250 19.45 5.37 1.26
CA TYR A 250 19.87 4.75 2.52
C TYR A 250 19.02 3.52 2.87
N ALA A 251 17.75 3.50 2.43
CA ALA A 251 16.84 2.41 2.72
C ALA A 251 17.31 1.09 2.12
N TRP A 252 17.96 1.17 0.95
CA TRP A 252 18.54 0.05 0.21
C TRP A 252 19.87 -0.45 0.80
N LEU A 253 20.53 0.39 1.60
CA LEU A 253 21.77 0.04 2.28
C LEU A 253 21.52 -0.56 3.68
N TRP A 254 20.33 -0.36 4.23
CA TRP A 254 20.03 -0.64 5.64
C TRP A 254 20.22 -2.11 6.03
N SER A 255 19.75 -3.04 5.21
CA SER A 255 19.86 -4.49 5.45
C SER A 255 21.32 -4.94 5.54
N SER A 256 22.16 -4.50 4.61
CA SER A 256 23.61 -4.76 4.63
C SER A 256 24.30 -4.21 5.89
N PHE A 257 23.90 -3.02 6.35
CA PHE A 257 24.43 -2.47 7.61
C PHE A 257 23.97 -3.26 8.84
N ALA A 258 22.70 -3.66 8.89
CA ALA A 258 22.20 -4.50 9.97
C ALA A 258 22.96 -5.83 10.03
N HIS A 259 23.15 -6.50 8.89
CA HIS A 259 23.89 -7.75 8.76
C HIS A 259 25.35 -7.59 9.22
N THR A 260 26.09 -6.66 8.62
CA THR A 260 27.54 -6.50 8.91
C THR A 260 27.85 -6.01 10.32
N SER A 261 26.88 -5.36 10.99
CA SER A 261 27.01 -4.92 12.37
C SER A 261 26.39 -5.89 13.38
N HIS A 262 25.90 -7.06 12.95
CA HIS A 262 25.24 -8.06 13.79
C HIS A 262 24.12 -7.47 14.66
N ILE A 263 23.28 -6.61 14.07
CA ILE A 263 22.16 -5.99 14.78
C ILE A 263 21.02 -6.99 14.94
N HIS A 264 20.50 -7.08 16.16
CA HIS A 264 19.24 -7.76 16.44
C HIS A 264 18.07 -6.93 15.89
N CYS A 265 17.33 -7.48 14.92
CA CYS A 265 16.26 -6.79 14.22
C CYS A 265 14.90 -7.44 14.55
N HIS A 266 13.90 -6.62 14.90
CA HIS A 266 12.57 -7.07 15.29
C HIS A 266 11.50 -6.03 14.91
N ASN A 267 10.21 -6.41 14.92
CA ASN A 267 9.04 -5.58 14.63
C ASN A 267 9.11 -4.84 13.28
N PHE A 268 9.39 -5.56 12.20
CA PHE A 268 9.47 -4.99 10.86
C PHE A 268 9.03 -5.98 9.79
N ASP A 269 8.64 -5.46 8.64
CA ASP A 269 8.35 -6.28 7.48
C ASP A 269 9.51 -6.18 6.50
N LEU A 270 10.09 -7.32 6.12
CA LEU A 270 11.10 -7.38 5.07
C LEU A 270 10.40 -7.30 3.71
N VAL A 271 10.87 -6.42 2.85
CA VAL A 271 10.36 -6.25 1.49
C VAL A 271 11.45 -6.48 0.46
N ASP A 272 11.05 -6.96 -0.71
CA ASP A 272 11.94 -7.13 -1.86
C ASP A 272 12.23 -5.79 -2.56
N GLU A 273 12.94 -5.86 -3.69
CA GLU A 273 13.28 -4.69 -4.50
C GLU A 273 12.07 -4.05 -5.21
N GLN A 274 10.93 -4.73 -5.26
CA GLN A 274 9.68 -4.21 -5.80
C GLN A 274 8.76 -3.68 -4.71
N GLY A 275 9.19 -3.68 -3.45
CA GLY A 275 8.39 -3.26 -2.30
C GLY A 275 7.30 -4.26 -1.88
N GLN A 276 7.34 -5.50 -2.38
CA GLN A 276 6.46 -6.58 -1.94
C GLN A 276 6.98 -7.19 -0.65
N THR A 277 6.07 -7.52 0.27
CA THR A 277 6.48 -8.06 1.57
C THR A 277 6.87 -9.53 1.42
N MET A 278 8.08 -9.87 1.86
CA MET A 278 8.64 -11.21 1.84
C MET A 278 8.38 -11.95 3.15
N MET A 279 8.61 -11.25 4.25
CA MET A 279 8.40 -11.82 5.58
C MET A 279 8.01 -10.73 6.59
N GLU A 280 7.15 -11.10 7.53
CA GLU A 280 6.81 -10.28 8.70
C GLU A 280 7.63 -10.79 9.89
N VAL A 281 8.34 -9.87 10.57
CA VAL A 281 9.22 -10.19 11.71
C VAL A 281 8.63 -9.57 12.97
N GLY A 282 8.24 -10.43 13.91
CA GLY A 282 7.62 -10.02 15.17
C GLY A 282 8.61 -9.54 16.24
N GLU A 283 8.21 -9.68 17.50
CA GLU A 283 8.90 -9.10 18.65
C GLU A 283 10.19 -9.84 19.00
N ASN A 284 10.23 -11.17 18.79
CA ASN A 284 11.43 -11.96 19.11
C ASN A 284 12.55 -11.73 18.11
N GLY A 285 12.21 -11.37 16.87
CA GLY A 285 13.19 -10.97 15.86
C GLY A 285 14.27 -12.01 15.57
N PHE A 286 15.38 -11.56 14.99
CA PHE A 286 16.58 -12.37 14.79
C PHE A 286 17.84 -11.50 14.70
N ASP A 287 18.99 -12.12 14.92
CA ASP A 287 20.29 -11.46 14.74
C ASP A 287 20.67 -11.41 13.27
N ALA A 288 20.74 -10.18 12.72
CA ALA A 288 20.93 -9.95 11.29
C ALA A 288 22.21 -10.57 10.71
N GLY A 289 23.25 -10.75 11.53
CA GLY A 289 24.53 -11.33 11.08
C GLY A 289 24.69 -12.82 11.37
N ALA A 290 23.62 -13.51 11.79
CA ALA A 290 23.64 -14.96 12.03
C ALA A 290 23.36 -15.78 10.75
N THR A 291 22.67 -15.19 9.77
CA THR A 291 22.32 -15.80 8.48
C THR A 291 22.41 -14.74 7.39
N ASP A 292 22.44 -15.17 6.12
CA ASP A 292 22.40 -14.24 4.98
C ASP A 292 21.00 -13.64 4.71
N THR A 293 20.08 -13.67 5.68
CA THR A 293 18.71 -13.10 5.57
C THR A 293 18.70 -11.61 5.16
N LEU A 294 19.69 -10.83 5.60
CA LEU A 294 19.79 -9.40 5.31
C LEU A 294 21.04 -9.05 4.48
N ASN A 295 21.71 -10.05 3.92
CA ASN A 295 22.91 -9.87 3.11
C ASN A 295 22.57 -9.81 1.61
N PRO A 296 22.68 -8.65 0.95
CA PRO A 296 22.43 -8.54 -0.49
C PRO A 296 23.59 -9.04 -1.36
N GLU A 297 24.71 -9.47 -0.76
CA GLU A 297 25.88 -10.02 -1.47
C GLU A 297 25.89 -11.55 -1.53
N ALA A 298 24.92 -12.21 -0.89
CA ALA A 298 24.79 -13.65 -0.82
C ALA A 298 23.35 -14.09 -1.16
N ASP A 299 23.19 -15.39 -1.41
CA ASP A 299 21.88 -15.99 -1.65
C ASP A 299 20.98 -15.87 -0.41
N PHE A 300 19.66 -15.99 -0.61
CA PHE A 300 18.72 -15.92 0.51
C PHE A 300 18.85 -17.16 1.41
N GLU A 301 19.19 -16.92 2.67
CA GLU A 301 19.04 -17.88 3.76
C GLU A 301 17.95 -17.38 4.71
N ALA A 302 17.04 -18.26 5.13
CA ALA A 302 16.02 -17.94 6.12
C ALA A 302 16.65 -17.78 7.52
N PRO A 303 16.12 -16.90 8.37
CA PRO A 303 16.65 -16.72 9.71
C PRO A 303 16.44 -17.99 10.57
N GLU A 304 17.46 -18.36 11.35
CA GLU A 304 17.35 -19.45 12.31
C GLU A 304 16.59 -18.97 13.57
N GLY A 305 15.29 -19.24 13.62
CA GLY A 305 14.42 -18.86 14.73
C GLY A 305 13.81 -17.46 14.58
N GLY A 306 13.18 -17.00 15.67
CA GLY A 306 12.33 -15.80 15.65
C GLY A 306 10.87 -16.11 15.34
N ASP A 307 10.02 -15.10 15.52
CA ASP A 307 8.62 -15.09 15.10
C ASP A 307 8.53 -14.47 13.70
N VAL A 308 8.82 -15.29 12.69
CA VAL A 308 8.85 -14.90 11.28
C VAL A 308 7.74 -15.61 10.51
N GLU A 309 6.94 -14.83 9.77
CA GLU A 309 5.93 -15.34 8.85
C GLU A 309 6.38 -15.05 7.41
N PHE A 310 6.41 -16.08 6.56
CA PHE A 310 6.79 -15.94 5.15
C PHE A 310 5.56 -15.76 4.28
N LEU A 311 5.63 -14.81 3.34
CA LEU A 311 4.55 -14.49 2.41
C LEU A 311 4.93 -14.94 1.00
N SER A 312 4.00 -14.83 0.05
CA SER A 312 4.21 -15.17 -1.36
C SER A 312 3.96 -13.97 -2.27
N GLY A 313 4.37 -14.05 -3.54
CA GLY A 313 4.10 -13.00 -4.53
C GLY A 313 5.18 -11.93 -4.56
N HIS A 314 6.41 -12.33 -4.23
CA HIS A 314 7.58 -11.47 -4.22
C HIS A 314 8.72 -12.11 -5.02
N ASP A 315 9.77 -11.32 -5.28
CA ASP A 315 10.87 -11.73 -6.17
C ASP A 315 11.70 -12.93 -5.66
N TYR A 316 11.51 -13.31 -4.40
CA TYR A 316 12.20 -14.43 -3.73
C TYR A 316 11.37 -15.72 -3.63
N ASP A 317 10.19 -15.80 -4.27
CA ASP A 317 9.33 -17.00 -4.23
C ASP A 317 10.10 -18.29 -4.63
N ALA A 318 11.00 -18.19 -5.63
CA ALA A 318 11.81 -19.31 -6.07
C ALA A 318 12.89 -19.73 -5.06
N ASP A 319 13.41 -18.79 -4.28
CA ASP A 319 14.38 -19.05 -3.21
C ASP A 319 13.67 -19.71 -2.02
N PHE A 320 12.46 -19.24 -1.69
CA PHE A 320 11.65 -19.80 -0.60
C PHE A 320 11.18 -21.22 -0.91
N ALA A 321 10.77 -21.48 -2.16
CA ALA A 321 10.40 -22.82 -2.62
C ALA A 321 11.58 -23.82 -2.56
N GLN A 322 12.81 -23.36 -2.79
CA GLN A 322 14.01 -24.21 -2.65
C GLN A 322 14.36 -24.49 -1.19
N ALA A 323 14.05 -23.56 -0.30
CA ALA A 323 14.30 -23.67 1.13
C ALA A 323 13.19 -24.42 1.90
N ASP A 324 12.14 -24.91 1.21
CA ASP A 324 11.00 -25.63 1.80
C ASP A 324 10.31 -24.84 2.93
N LEU A 325 10.16 -23.52 2.72
CA LEU A 325 9.51 -22.64 3.69
C LEU A 325 7.98 -22.71 3.54
N ASP A 326 7.29 -22.81 4.68
CA ASP A 326 5.83 -22.75 4.74
C ASP A 326 5.37 -21.31 4.47
N LEU A 327 4.83 -21.08 3.28
CA LEU A 327 4.28 -19.79 2.87
C LEU A 327 2.88 -19.67 3.48
N GLY A 328 2.63 -18.60 4.26
CA GLY A 328 1.39 -18.37 5.02
C GLY A 328 0.11 -18.17 4.19
N GLY A 329 0.05 -18.66 2.96
CA GLY A 329 -1.13 -18.65 2.11
C GLY A 329 -1.69 -20.05 1.90
N GLU A 330 -2.93 -20.27 2.34
CA GLU A 330 -3.80 -21.27 1.71
C GLU A 330 -3.81 -20.98 0.21
N MET A 331 -3.04 -21.74 -0.58
CA MET A 331 -3.29 -21.78 -2.01
C MET A 331 -4.75 -22.21 -2.19
N PRO A 332 -5.59 -21.48 -2.95
CA PRO A 332 -6.82 -22.08 -3.43
C PRO A 332 -6.39 -23.30 -4.24
N ASP A 333 -6.84 -24.47 -3.79
CA ASP A 333 -6.51 -25.77 -4.35
C ASP A 333 -6.67 -25.76 -5.88
N VAL A 334 -5.56 -25.66 -6.60
CA VAL A 334 -5.53 -25.68 -8.07
C VAL A 334 -5.49 -27.13 -8.59
N SER A 335 -5.85 -28.11 -7.75
CA SER A 335 -5.86 -29.53 -8.14
C SER A 335 -7.14 -30.00 -8.84
N ASP A 336 -8.07 -29.11 -9.23
CA ASP A 336 -9.21 -29.48 -10.09
C ASP A 336 -9.39 -28.58 -11.33
N MET A 337 -8.29 -28.37 -12.06
CA MET A 337 -8.37 -28.04 -13.49
C MET A 337 -7.74 -29.15 -14.32
N SER A 338 -8.37 -30.33 -14.30
CA SER A 338 -8.24 -31.26 -15.40
C SER A 338 -9.23 -30.87 -16.50
N ILE A 339 -8.69 -30.50 -17.66
CA ILE A 339 -9.43 -30.37 -18.91
C ILE A 339 -9.84 -31.79 -19.31
N GLY A 340 -11.09 -32.13 -19.00
CA GLY A 340 -11.77 -33.31 -19.50
C GLY A 340 -13.10 -32.88 -20.12
N GLU A 341 -13.16 -32.89 -21.44
CA GLU A 341 -14.43 -32.95 -22.16
C GLU A 341 -15.18 -34.19 -21.69
N ASP A 342 -16.31 -34.04 -20.99
CA ASP A 342 -17.44 -34.93 -21.17
C ASP A 342 -18.74 -34.36 -20.59
N SER A 343 -19.77 -34.49 -21.42
CA SER A 343 -21.16 -34.21 -21.15
C SER A 343 -21.71 -35.05 -19.99
N GLY A 344 -22.41 -34.42 -19.01
CA GLY A 344 -23.21 -35.20 -18.08
C GLY A 344 -23.74 -34.47 -16.85
N SER A 345 -25.04 -34.19 -16.87
CA SER A 345 -25.98 -34.30 -15.75
C SER A 345 -25.68 -33.56 -14.43
N TRP A 346 -26.25 -32.36 -14.29
CA TRP A 346 -26.39 -31.67 -13.00
C TRP A 346 -27.86 -31.37 -12.64
N PHE A 347 -28.78 -32.14 -13.22
CA PHE A 347 -30.17 -32.24 -12.81
C PHE A 347 -30.41 -33.66 -12.30
N ASP A 348 -30.05 -33.92 -11.04
CA ASP A 348 -30.62 -35.02 -10.26
C ASP A 348 -30.21 -34.87 -8.81
N SER A 349 -30.95 -34.05 -8.05
CA SER A 349 -31.15 -34.23 -6.60
C SER A 349 -32.11 -33.17 -6.02
N ILE A 350 -33.27 -32.94 -6.65
CA ILE A 350 -34.44 -32.38 -5.94
C ILE A 350 -35.69 -33.02 -6.54
N GLY A 351 -36.25 -34.01 -5.84
CA GLY A 351 -37.63 -34.44 -6.07
C GLY A 351 -37.81 -35.94 -6.07
N ASP A 352 -37.86 -36.56 -4.90
CA ASP A 352 -38.66 -37.78 -4.74
C ASP A 352 -39.31 -37.85 -3.35
N SER A 353 -40.59 -37.50 -3.31
CA SER A 353 -41.61 -38.00 -2.37
C SER A 353 -42.90 -37.19 -2.47
N VAL A 354 -43.65 -37.36 -3.57
CA VAL A 354 -45.10 -37.17 -3.54
C VAL A 354 -45.75 -38.27 -4.38
N ASP A 355 -46.20 -39.29 -3.68
CA ASP A 355 -47.03 -40.40 -4.17
C ASP A 355 -48.48 -39.89 -4.33
N PHE A 356 -49.01 -39.89 -5.56
CA PHE A 356 -50.43 -39.77 -5.83
C PHE A 356 -50.81 -40.71 -6.97
N GLY A 357 -51.34 -41.87 -6.58
CA GLY A 357 -51.95 -42.83 -7.47
C GLY A 357 -53.24 -42.30 -8.11
N ASP A 358 -53.34 -42.57 -9.41
CA ASP A 358 -54.50 -42.80 -10.27
C ASP A 358 -55.89 -42.35 -9.80
N ILE A 359 -56.45 -41.41 -10.55
CA ILE A 359 -57.89 -41.36 -10.82
C ILE A 359 -58.08 -41.32 -12.34
N ASP A 360 -58.69 -42.39 -12.85
CA ASP A 360 -59.17 -42.57 -14.22
C ASP A 360 -60.49 -41.81 -14.46
N PHE A 361 -60.60 -41.25 -15.67
CA PHE A 361 -61.71 -40.57 -16.37
C PHE A 361 -62.09 -39.14 -16.01
#